data_AF-A0A482WQ77-F1
#
_entry.id   AF-A0A482WQ77-F1
#
_cell.length_a   1.000
_cell.length_b   1.000
_cell.length_c   1.000
_cell.angle_alpha   90.00
_cell.angle_beta   90.00
_cell.angle_gamma   90.00
#
_symmetry.space_group_name_H-M   'P 1'
#
loop_
_entity.id
_entity.type
_entity.pdbx_description
1 polymer ?
#
loop_
_entity_poly.entity_id
_entity_poly.type
_entity_poly.pdbx_seq_one_letter_code
_entity_poly.pdbx_strand_id
1 'polypeptide(L)'
;MFFSLRELIQWLGLTLFEIWIDLIAILIFTVLMAIKLEEQDTSLTWWIVFAPLFTADAMNAYFCTIVLIRMYLESIYKGIAFYKPLEIRLN
;
A
#
# COMPACT_ATOMS: atom_id res chain seq x y z
N MET A 1 -0.83 -19.67 18.07
CA MET A 1 -2.13 -19.04 17.78
C MET A 1 -1.86 -17.94 16.76
N PHE A 2 -1.69 -18.32 15.49
CA PHE A 2 -1.41 -17.36 14.43
C PHE A 2 -2.75 -16.93 13.84
N PHE A 3 -3.02 -15.63 13.88
CA PHE A 3 -4.15 -15.01 13.17
C PHE A 3 -4.20 -15.54 11.75
N SER A 4 -5.38 -15.99 11.30
CA SER A 4 -5.53 -16.40 9.91
C SER A 4 -5.15 -15.22 9.04
N LEU A 5 -4.28 -15.39 8.03
CA LEU A 5 -3.89 -14.29 7.14
C LEU A 5 -5.11 -13.53 6.60
N ARG A 6 -6.25 -14.23 6.45
CA ARG A 6 -7.54 -13.63 6.07
C ARG A 6 -8.06 -12.59 7.07
N GLU A 7 -7.95 -12.85 8.37
CA GLU A 7 -8.41 -11.92 9.41
C GLU A 7 -7.51 -10.69 9.45
N LEU A 8 -6.20 -10.86 9.28
CA LEU A 8 -5.25 -9.74 9.22
C LEU A 8 -5.48 -8.86 7.98
N ILE A 9 -5.69 -9.46 6.82
CA ILE A 9 -6.07 -8.76 5.56
C ILE A 9 -7.37 -8.00 5.75
N GLN A 10 -8.36 -8.60 6.42
CA GLN A 10 -9.66 -7.98 6.66
C GLN A 10 -9.58 -6.83 7.66
N TRP A 11 -8.68 -6.90 8.65
CA TRP A 11 -8.49 -5.86 9.67
C TRP A 11 -7.63 -4.69 9.18
N LEU A 12 -6.56 -4.95 8.43
CA LEU A 12 -5.71 -3.90 7.87
C LEU A 12 -6.28 -3.27 6.59
N GLY A 13 -7.18 -3.97 5.88
CA GLY A 13 -7.61 -3.55 4.55
C GLY A 13 -6.49 -3.58 3.50
N LEU A 14 -5.31 -4.11 3.86
CA LEU A 14 -4.17 -4.30 2.99
C LEU A 14 -4.22 -5.67 2.34
N THR A 15 -3.90 -5.71 1.07
CA THR A 15 -3.76 -6.93 0.29
C THR A 15 -2.57 -7.75 0.77
N LEU A 16 -2.63 -9.07 0.54
CA LEU A 16 -1.52 -9.98 0.80
C LEU A 16 -0.22 -9.48 0.12
N PHE A 17 -0.36 -8.86 -1.04
CA PHE A 17 0.75 -8.37 -1.86
C PHE A 17 1.50 -7.19 -1.21
N GLU A 18 0.79 -6.23 -0.63
CA GLU A 18 1.40 -5.08 0.08
C GLU A 18 2.25 -5.57 1.26
N ILE A 19 1.72 -6.53 2.04
CA ILE A 19 2.44 -7.14 3.16
C ILE A 19 3.71 -7.86 2.68
N TRP A 20 3.65 -8.54 1.54
CA TRP A 20 4.82 -9.21 0.95
C TRP A 20 5.88 -8.22 0.46
N ILE A 21 5.48 -7.10 -0.14
CA ILE A 21 6.41 -6.04 -0.58
C ILE A 21 7.12 -5.42 0.63
N ASP A 22 6.37 -5.06 1.67
CA ASP A 22 6.95 -4.46 2.88
C ASP A 22 7.91 -5.43 3.57
N LEU A 23 7.57 -6.71 3.63
CA LEU A 23 8.43 -7.73 4.24
C LEU A 23 9.75 -7.89 3.46
N ILE A 24 9.70 -7.92 2.12
CA ILE A 24 10.89 -7.98 1.28
C ILE A 24 11.72 -6.68 1.43
N ALA A 25 11.07 -5.53 1.47
CA ALA A 25 11.74 -4.24 1.61
C ALA A 25 12.46 -4.09 2.95
N ILE A 26 11.82 -4.52 4.04
CA ILE A 26 12.43 -4.55 5.39
C ILE A 26 13.61 -5.52 5.42
N LEU A 27 13.51 -6.69 4.77
CA LEU A 27 14.60 -7.64 4.70
C LEU A 27 15.81 -7.05 3.96
N ILE A 28 15.60 -6.46 2.79
CA ILE A 28 16.65 -5.79 2.01
C ILE A 28 17.26 -4.64 2.81
N PHE A 29 16.43 -3.78 3.41
CA PHE A 29 16.87 -2.70 4.29
C PHE A 29 17.75 -3.19 5.44
N THR A 30 17.35 -4.28 6.10
CA THR A 30 18.08 -4.87 7.22
C THR A 30 19.46 -5.36 6.78
N VAL A 31 19.55 -6.01 5.62
CA VAL A 31 20.84 -6.46 5.05
C VAL A 31 21.73 -5.27 4.68
N LEU A 32 21.20 -4.25 4.01
CA LEU A 32 21.96 -3.04 3.67
C LEU A 32 22.42 -2.27 4.91
N MET A 33 21.58 -2.22 5.94
CA MET A 33 21.90 -1.59 7.22
C MET A 33 23.01 -2.35 7.95
N ALA A 34 22.97 -3.69 7.96
CA ALA A 34 24.01 -4.51 8.57
C ALA A 34 25.38 -4.26 7.90
N ILE A 35 25.42 -4.28 6.56
CA ILE A 35 26.65 -4.02 5.79
C ILE A 35 27.22 -2.62 6.10
N LYS A 36 26.37 -1.58 6.12
CA LYS A 36 26.81 -0.22 6.41
C LYS A 36 27.36 -0.05 7.83
N LEU A 37 26.83 -0.79 8.81
CA LEU A 37 27.29 -0.76 10.19
C LEU A 37 28.62 -1.49 10.38
N GLU A 38 28.86 -2.55 9.62
CA GLU A 38 30.08 -3.36 9.74
C GLU A 38 31.26 -2.81 8.92
N GLU A 39 31.06 -2.41 7.67
CA GLU A 39 32.18 -2.04 6.78
C GLU A 39 32.66 -0.58 6.95
N GLN A 40 31.93 0.27 7.69
CA GLN A 40 32.16 1.73 7.74
C GLN A 40 32.42 2.31 6.33
N ASP A 41 31.79 1.72 5.32
CA ASP A 41 32.10 2.04 3.94
C ASP A 41 31.52 3.42 3.62
N THR A 42 32.42 4.37 3.35
CA THR A 42 32.07 5.79 3.14
C THR A 42 31.32 5.99 1.81
N SER A 43 31.32 4.96 0.95
CA SER A 43 30.67 4.97 -0.36
C SER A 43 29.14 4.80 -0.26
N LEU A 44 28.66 4.07 0.76
CA LEU A 44 27.23 3.83 0.97
C LEU A 44 26.57 5.02 1.67
N THR A 45 25.98 5.91 0.88
CA THR A 45 25.23 7.05 1.42
C THR A 45 23.96 6.58 2.14
N TRP A 46 23.54 7.27 3.19
CA TRP A 46 22.31 6.93 3.94
C TRP A 46 21.07 6.87 3.05
N TRP A 47 21.02 7.70 2.00
CA TRP A 47 19.99 7.65 0.96
C TRP A 47 19.81 6.27 0.31
N ILE A 48 20.91 5.54 0.04
CA ILE A 48 20.86 4.23 -0.62
C ILE A 48 20.35 3.16 0.35
N VAL A 49 20.70 3.26 1.63
CA VAL A 49 20.22 2.32 2.65
C VAL A 49 18.71 2.45 2.84
N PHE A 50 18.17 3.67 2.82
CA PHE A 50 16.73 3.92 2.96
C PHE A 50 15.93 3.78 1.66
N ALA A 51 16.59 3.78 0.49
CA ALA A 51 15.92 3.68 -0.82
C ALA A 51 14.96 2.48 -0.98
N PRO A 52 15.28 1.26 -0.49
CA PRO A 52 14.37 0.12 -0.58
C PRO A 52 13.06 0.37 0.19
N LEU A 53 13.15 0.99 1.37
CA LEU A 53 12.01 1.31 2.21
C LEU A 53 11.10 2.35 1.55
N PHE A 54 11.70 3.41 0.99
CA PHE A 54 10.96 4.44 0.25
C PHE A 54 10.29 3.89 -1.02
N THR A 55 10.95 2.96 -1.72
CA THR A 55 10.40 2.38 -2.95
C THR A 55 9.18 1.52 -2.63
N ALA A 56 9.23 0.74 -1.55
CA ALA A 56 8.09 -0.06 -1.08
C ALA A 56 6.91 0.83 -0.67
N ASP A 57 7.16 1.88 0.11
CA ASP A 57 6.14 2.83 0.53
C ASP A 57 5.49 3.54 -0.68
N ALA A 58 6.30 3.98 -1.65
CA ALA A 58 5.80 4.59 -2.88
C ALA A 58 4.95 3.63 -3.73
N MET A 59 5.32 2.35 -3.81
CA MET A 59 4.55 1.33 -4.51
C MET A 59 3.20 1.08 -3.83
N ASN A 60 3.18 0.98 -2.50
CA ASN A 60 1.96 0.81 -1.72
C ASN A 60 1.05 2.04 -1.85
N ALA A 61 1.61 3.26 -1.75
CA ALA A 61 0.86 4.50 -1.92
C ALA A 61 0.25 4.63 -3.32
N TYR A 62 0.97 4.22 -4.37
CA TYR A 62 0.47 4.20 -5.74
C TYR A 62 -0.72 3.24 -5.90
N PHE A 63 -0.61 2.02 -5.35
CA PHE A 63 -1.69 1.05 -5.37
C PHE A 63 -2.93 1.55 -4.62
N CYS A 64 -2.75 2.07 -3.40
CA CYS A 64 -3.81 2.64 -2.59
C CYS A 64 -4.53 3.79 -3.33
N THR A 65 -3.78 4.67 -4.00
CA THR A 65 -4.34 5.78 -4.78
C THR A 65 -5.22 5.30 -5.93
N ILE A 66 -4.80 4.27 -6.67
CA ILE A 66 -5.60 3.71 -7.76
C ILE A 66 -6.91 3.10 -7.25
N VAL A 67 -6.84 2.35 -6.15
CA VAL A 67 -8.03 1.74 -5.54
C VAL A 67 -9.00 2.82 -5.06
N LEU A 68 -8.49 3.88 -4.43
CA LEU A 68 -9.29 5.02 -3.99
C LEU A 68 -10.03 5.67 -5.16
N ILE A 69 -9.32 5.95 -6.26
CA ILE A 69 -9.92 6.54 -7.47
C ILE A 69 -11.04 5.64 -8.02
N ARG A 70 -10.81 4.32 -8.09
CA ARG A 70 -11.83 3.37 -8.57
C ARG A 70 -13.06 3.34 -7.68
N MET A 71 -12.87 3.28 -6.36
CA MET A 71 -13.97 3.30 -5.39
C MET A 71 -14.76 4.60 -5.47
N TYR A 72 -14.08 5.73 -5.63
CA TYR A 72 -14.71 7.04 -5.74
C TYR A 72 -15.56 7.15 -7.02
N LEU A 73 -15.01 6.70 -8.16
CA LEU A 73 -15.77 6.64 -9.42
C LEU A 73 -17.00 5.75 -9.31
N GLU A 74 -16.87 4.53 -8.78
CA GLU A 74 -17.99 3.61 -8.63
C GLU A 74 -19.08 4.17 -7.68
N SER A 75 -18.66 4.83 -6.60
CA SER A 75 -19.56 5.52 -5.67
C SER A 75 -20.37 6.62 -6.37
N ILE A 76 -19.72 7.45 -7.19
CA ILE A 76 -20.38 8.49 -7.98
C ILE A 76 -21.40 7.88 -8.95
N TYR A 77 -21.02 6.85 -9.71
CA TYR A 77 -21.94 6.22 -10.67
C TYR A 77 -23.17 5.60 -9.98
N LYS A 78 -23.01 4.98 -8.81
CA LYS A 78 -24.13 4.46 -8.01
C LYS A 78 -25.01 5.60 -7.46
N GLY A 79 -24.41 6.68 -6.98
CA GLY A 79 -25.14 7.86 -6.49
C GLY A 79 -26.02 8.50 -7.57
N ILE A 80 -25.50 8.65 -8.78
CA ILE A 80 -26.25 9.21 -9.93
C ILE A 80 -27.37 8.25 -10.37
N ALA A 81 -27.08 6.94 -10.42
CA ALA A 81 -28.08 5.92 -10.76
C ALA A 81 -29.23 5.84 -9.74
N PHE A 82 -28.96 6.14 -8.46
CA PHE A 82 -29.99 6.20 -7.41
C PHE A 82 -30.85 7.48 -7.48
N TYR A 83 -30.30 8.62 -7.90
CA TYR A 83 -31.05 9.87 -8.03
C TYR A 83 -32.02 9.87 -9.22
N LYS A 84 -31.63 9.25 -10.34
CA LYS A 84 -32.41 9.19 -11.59
C LYS A 84 -33.85 8.63 -11.45
N PRO A 85 -34.12 7.55 -10.69
CA PRO A 85 -35.48 7.06 -10.46
C PRO A 85 -36.30 7.92 -9.48
N LEU A 86 -35.66 8.75 -8.65
CA LEU A 86 -36.37 9.63 -7.69
C LEU A 86 -36.98 10.84 -8.42
N GLU A 87 -36.28 11.38 -9.42
CA GLU A 87 -36.77 12.48 -10.27
C GLU A 87 -37.99 12.07 -11.13
N ILE A 88 -38.03 10.82 -11.61
CA ILE A 88 -39.17 10.27 -12.39
C ILE A 88 -40.38 9.96 -11.47
N ARG A 89 -40.17 9.76 -10.17
CA ARG A 89 -41.24 9.51 -9.19
C ARG A 89 -41.90 10.78 -8.65
N LEU A 90 -41.28 11.95 -8.85
CA LEU A 90 -41.73 13.23 -8.31
C LEU A 90 -42.46 14.11 -9.35
N ASN A 91 -42.58 13.63 -10.59
CA ASN A 91 -43.32 14.24 -11.70
C ASN A 91 -44.38 13.27 -12.24
#